data_AF-X6NE75-F1
#
_entry.id   AF-X6NE75-F1
#
_cell.length_a   1.000
_cell.length_b   1.000
_cell.length_c   1.000
_cell.angle_alpha   90.00
_cell.angle_beta   90.00
_cell.angle_gamma   90.00
#
_symmetry.space_group_name_H-M   'P 1'
#
loop_
_entity.id
_entity.type
_entity.pdbx_description
1 polymer ?
#
loop_
_entity_poly.entity_id
_entity_poly.type
_entity_poly.pdbx_seq_one_letter_code
_entity_poly.pdbx_strand_id
1 'polypeptide(L)'
;MSLTIFFLLSIMAVMAFEQNEEFKTRGELRICTNCDYKTNPHLTEVMKFITKDCGLKDDESGVCEMYPELFVRLPSSGLTNIGTYEVSFLKLFDSNEAKMLSDIEDRSAIHEFLLKKKFKVRLSDGDKLNDQKKKEDNTIDEQIKNVIDVDTIKKKFGDMKQQFESMGQKVKEKAQNINKKATDTQSDSNSNDEKIKCEI
;
A
#
# COMPACT_ATOMS: atom_id res chain seq x y z
N MET A 1 -27.69 -54.37 8.31
CA MET A 1 -27.10 -53.03 8.22
C MET A 1 -25.92 -53.07 7.25
N SER A 2 -26.09 -52.74 5.96
CA SER A 2 -24.94 -52.64 5.02
C SER A 2 -25.28 -51.95 3.68
N LEU A 3 -26.55 -51.87 3.27
CA LEU A 3 -26.93 -51.34 1.94
C LEU A 3 -27.20 -49.82 1.84
N THR A 4 -27.27 -49.07 2.94
CA THR A 4 -27.62 -47.64 2.91
C THR A 4 -26.42 -46.70 2.73
N ILE A 5 -25.19 -47.20 2.85
CA ILE A 5 -23.97 -46.38 2.74
C ILE A 5 -23.58 -46.14 1.27
N PHE A 6 -23.86 -47.08 0.36
CA PHE A 6 -23.51 -46.94 -1.06
C PHE A 6 -24.31 -45.85 -1.79
N PHE A 7 -25.54 -45.55 -1.35
CA PHE A 7 -26.38 -44.53 -1.99
C PHE A 7 -25.96 -43.08 -1.64
N LEU A 8 -25.26 -42.89 -0.51
CA LEU A 8 -24.76 -41.57 -0.06
C LEU A 8 -23.49 -41.13 -0.81
N LEU A 9 -22.68 -42.08 -1.31
CA LEU A 9 -21.46 -41.77 -2.09
C LEU A 9 -21.77 -41.31 -3.52
N SER A 10 -22.94 -41.63 -4.05
CA SER A 10 -23.34 -41.28 -5.43
C SER A 10 -23.80 -39.82 -5.57
N ILE A 11 -24.22 -39.16 -4.48
CA ILE A 11 -24.77 -37.79 -4.53
C ILE A 11 -23.66 -36.73 -4.38
N MET A 12 -22.57 -37.04 -3.65
CA MET A 12 -21.41 -36.13 -3.57
C MET A 12 -20.65 -36.00 -4.90
N ALA A 13 -20.84 -36.90 -5.86
CA ALA A 13 -20.26 -36.81 -7.19
C ALA A 13 -20.96 -35.78 -8.09
N VAL A 14 -22.21 -35.39 -7.79
CA VAL A 14 -22.99 -34.47 -8.63
C VAL A 14 -22.76 -33.00 -8.25
N MET A 15 -22.35 -32.69 -7.01
CA MET A 15 -21.99 -31.31 -6.61
C MET A 15 -20.52 -30.94 -6.87
N ALA A 16 -19.71 -31.87 -7.39
CA ALA A 16 -18.32 -31.60 -7.79
C ALA A 16 -18.16 -31.31 -9.29
N PHE A 17 -19.25 -31.26 -10.06
CA PHE A 17 -19.21 -31.21 -11.53
C PHE A 17 -19.76 -29.91 -12.15
N GLU A 18 -19.94 -28.84 -11.37
CA GLU A 18 -20.31 -27.50 -11.88
C GLU A 18 -19.20 -26.43 -11.76
N GLN A 19 -17.96 -26.82 -11.39
CA GLN A 19 -16.80 -25.90 -11.36
C GLN A 19 -15.73 -26.17 -12.42
N ASN A 20 -16.07 -26.87 -13.50
CA ASN A 20 -15.30 -26.75 -14.75
C ASN A 20 -15.91 -25.64 -15.62
N GLU A 21 -16.05 -24.43 -15.08
CA GLU A 21 -15.88 -23.25 -15.94
C GLU A 21 -14.42 -23.31 -16.37
N GLU A 22 -14.20 -23.98 -17.50
CA GLU A 22 -12.97 -23.98 -18.26
C GLU A 22 -12.43 -22.55 -18.25
N PHE A 23 -11.35 -22.29 -17.51
CA PHE A 23 -10.69 -20.98 -17.51
C PHE A 23 -10.18 -20.75 -18.92
N LYS A 24 -11.03 -20.21 -19.78
CA LYS A 24 -10.64 -19.77 -21.11
C LYS A 24 -9.66 -18.65 -20.88
N THR A 25 -8.39 -18.93 -21.11
CA THR A 25 -7.34 -17.93 -21.07
C THR A 25 -7.75 -16.79 -22.00
N ARG A 26 -7.98 -15.60 -21.44
CA ARG A 26 -8.36 -14.38 -22.18
C ARG A 26 -7.16 -13.52 -22.50
N GLY A 27 -6.06 -13.68 -21.76
CA GLY A 27 -4.82 -12.99 -22.06
C GLY A 27 -3.59 -13.78 -21.66
N GLU A 28 -2.47 -13.35 -22.21
CA GLU A 28 -1.15 -13.93 -21.96
C GLU A 28 -0.14 -12.82 -21.66
N LEU A 29 0.50 -12.91 -20.50
CA LEU A 29 1.65 -12.10 -20.13
C LEU A 29 2.91 -12.85 -20.54
N ARG A 30 3.64 -12.33 -21.54
CA ARG A 30 4.90 -12.91 -21.98
C ARG A 30 6.07 -12.07 -21.52
N ILE A 31 7.09 -12.76 -21.02
CA ILE A 31 8.31 -12.18 -20.50
C ILE A 31 9.48 -12.61 -21.39
N CYS A 32 10.30 -11.65 -21.81
CA CYS A 32 11.45 -11.92 -22.69
C CYS A 32 12.46 -12.89 -22.06
N THR A 33 13.21 -13.62 -22.89
CA THR A 33 14.12 -14.67 -22.38
C THR A 33 15.45 -14.13 -21.84
N ASN A 34 15.91 -13.00 -22.37
CA ASN A 34 17.25 -12.44 -22.11
C ASN A 34 17.21 -11.06 -21.47
N CYS A 35 16.06 -10.64 -20.94
CA CYS A 35 16.01 -9.33 -20.30
C CYS A 35 16.55 -9.40 -18.89
N ASP A 36 17.31 -8.37 -18.52
CA ASP A 36 17.83 -8.25 -17.16
C ASP A 36 16.77 -7.61 -16.25
N TYR A 37 15.95 -8.46 -15.64
CA TYR A 37 14.94 -8.08 -14.65
C TYR A 37 15.52 -7.51 -13.36
N LYS A 38 16.84 -7.62 -13.13
CA LYS A 38 17.47 -7.11 -11.91
C LYS A 38 17.89 -5.66 -12.05
N THR A 39 18.23 -5.24 -13.27
CA THR A 39 18.72 -3.87 -13.53
C THR A 39 17.66 -2.96 -14.13
N ASN A 40 16.63 -3.50 -14.79
CA ASN A 40 15.54 -2.70 -15.34
C ASN A 40 14.38 -2.55 -14.33
N PRO A 41 14.13 -1.34 -13.79
CA PRO A 41 13.14 -1.14 -12.73
C PRO A 41 11.71 -1.50 -13.16
N HIS A 42 11.34 -1.28 -14.43
CA HIS A 42 10.00 -1.64 -14.93
C HIS A 42 9.80 -3.14 -14.96
N LEU A 43 10.82 -3.87 -15.45
CA LEU A 43 10.81 -5.32 -15.49
C LEU A 43 10.84 -5.94 -14.08
N THR A 44 11.51 -5.30 -13.12
CA THR A 44 11.44 -5.67 -11.70
C THR A 44 10.01 -5.62 -11.17
N GLU A 45 9.24 -4.57 -11.48
CA GLU A 45 7.85 -4.43 -11.03
C GLU A 45 6.92 -5.46 -11.69
N VAL A 46 7.12 -5.72 -12.99
CA VAL A 46 6.42 -6.82 -13.69
C VAL A 46 6.74 -8.17 -13.01
N MET A 47 7.99 -8.40 -12.62
CA MET A 47 8.36 -9.64 -11.94
C MET A 47 7.75 -9.76 -10.54
N LYS A 48 7.62 -8.64 -9.82
CA LYS A 48 6.89 -8.59 -8.55
C LYS A 48 5.42 -8.94 -8.72
N PHE A 49 4.77 -8.47 -9.80
CA PHE A 49 3.40 -8.87 -10.12
C PHE A 49 3.29 -10.38 -10.32
N ILE A 50 4.20 -10.97 -11.11
CA ILE A 50 4.20 -12.41 -11.41
C ILE A 50 4.39 -13.24 -10.13
N THR A 51 5.34 -12.86 -9.30
CA THR A 51 5.67 -13.63 -8.09
C THR A 51 4.67 -13.43 -6.96
N LYS A 52 4.23 -12.19 -6.72
CA LYS A 52 3.37 -11.87 -5.57
C LYS A 52 1.89 -12.02 -5.84
N ASP A 53 1.44 -11.69 -7.05
CA ASP A 53 0.00 -11.66 -7.38
C ASP A 53 -0.43 -12.89 -8.15
N CYS A 54 0.43 -13.35 -9.06
CA CYS A 54 0.16 -14.58 -9.79
C CYS A 54 0.63 -15.83 -9.04
N GLY A 55 1.45 -15.68 -7.99
CA GLY A 55 1.93 -16.79 -7.16
C GLY A 55 2.93 -17.71 -7.87
N LEU A 56 3.53 -17.26 -8.97
CA LEU A 56 4.43 -18.06 -9.79
C LEU A 56 5.89 -17.86 -9.39
N LYS A 57 6.72 -18.89 -9.55
CA LYS A 57 8.16 -18.78 -9.36
C LYS A 57 8.85 -18.13 -10.56
N ASP A 58 10.11 -17.76 -10.39
CA ASP A 58 10.85 -16.98 -11.37
C ASP A 58 11.06 -17.65 -12.74
N ASP A 59 10.91 -18.97 -12.80
CA ASP A 59 11.06 -19.79 -14.01
C ASP A 59 9.81 -20.63 -14.34
N GLU A 60 8.70 -20.38 -13.65
CA GLU A 60 7.48 -21.17 -13.77
C GLU A 60 6.41 -20.43 -14.59
N SER A 61 6.07 -20.99 -15.75
CA SER A 61 4.90 -20.54 -16.52
C SER A 61 3.63 -21.15 -15.96
N GLY A 62 2.54 -20.39 -15.87
CA GLY A 62 1.30 -20.88 -15.28
C GLY A 62 0.15 -19.89 -15.36
N VAL A 63 -1.00 -20.31 -14.85
CA VAL A 63 -2.19 -19.45 -14.71
C VAL A 63 -1.97 -18.53 -13.50
N CYS A 64 -2.25 -17.24 -13.67
CA CYS A 64 -2.16 -16.27 -12.59
C CYS A 64 -3.23 -16.52 -11.54
N GLU A 65 -2.84 -16.70 -10.27
CA GLU A 65 -3.79 -16.98 -9.18
C GLU A 65 -4.82 -15.86 -9.00
N MET A 66 -4.36 -14.60 -8.93
CA MET A 66 -5.23 -13.43 -8.79
C MET A 66 -6.06 -13.15 -10.05
N TYR A 67 -5.57 -13.51 -11.23
CA TYR A 67 -6.25 -13.31 -12.50
C TYR A 67 -6.36 -14.62 -13.26
N PRO A 68 -7.34 -15.48 -12.97
CA PRO A 68 -7.42 -16.84 -13.51
C PRO A 68 -7.58 -16.91 -15.04
N GLU A 69 -7.99 -15.80 -15.65
CA GLU A 69 -8.12 -15.66 -17.10
C GLU A 69 -6.79 -15.23 -17.78
N LEU A 70 -5.73 -14.99 -17.01
CA LEU A 70 -4.42 -14.58 -17.46
C LEU A 70 -3.42 -15.74 -17.33
N PHE A 71 -2.78 -16.11 -18.44
CA PHE A 71 -1.65 -17.05 -18.44
C PHE A 71 -0.33 -16.26 -18.46
N VAL A 72 0.61 -16.62 -17.60
CA VAL A 72 1.94 -16.03 -17.58
C VAL A 72 2.92 -17.02 -18.20
N ARG A 73 3.63 -16.56 -19.23
CA ARG A 73 4.69 -17.32 -19.89
C ARG A 73 6.04 -16.70 -19.55
N LEU A 74 6.77 -17.42 -18.72
CA LEU A 74 8.16 -17.14 -18.37
C LEU A 74 9.12 -17.94 -19.26
N PRO A 75 10.33 -17.43 -19.52
CA PRO A 75 11.37 -18.23 -20.15
C PRO A 75 11.74 -19.42 -19.28
N SER A 76 11.59 -20.63 -19.80
CA SER A 76 12.05 -21.84 -19.11
C SER A 76 13.58 -21.84 -19.00
N SER A 77 14.10 -22.08 -17.80
CA SER A 77 15.52 -22.06 -17.42
C SER A 77 16.41 -23.13 -18.09
N GLY A 78 15.93 -23.84 -19.14
CA GLY A 78 16.69 -24.92 -19.79
C GLY A 78 16.31 -25.26 -21.23
N LEU A 79 15.41 -24.53 -21.88
CA LEU A 79 15.09 -24.73 -23.30
C LEU A 79 15.59 -23.54 -24.12
N THR A 80 16.78 -23.67 -24.66
CA THR A 80 17.19 -22.90 -25.83
C THR A 80 16.43 -23.43 -27.04
N ASN A 81 15.57 -22.57 -27.62
CA ASN A 81 14.85 -22.74 -28.89
C ASN A 81 13.53 -23.52 -28.82
N ILE A 82 12.41 -22.77 -28.89
CA ILE A 82 11.63 -22.51 -30.11
C ILE A 82 10.85 -21.21 -29.85
N GLY A 83 11.30 -20.10 -30.44
CA GLY A 83 10.70 -18.77 -30.27
C GLY A 83 11.38 -17.95 -29.17
N THR A 84 12.53 -17.36 -29.49
CA THR A 84 13.15 -16.31 -28.67
C THR A 84 12.21 -15.12 -28.60
N TYR A 85 11.60 -14.90 -27.44
CA TYR A 85 10.77 -13.71 -27.21
C TYR A 85 11.71 -12.55 -26.91
N GLU A 86 11.94 -11.70 -27.91
CA GLU A 86 12.80 -10.51 -27.78
C GLU A 86 12.15 -9.41 -26.94
N VAL A 87 10.83 -9.52 -26.69
CA VAL A 87 10.02 -8.44 -26.13
C VAL A 87 9.01 -8.96 -25.11
N SER A 88 8.89 -8.26 -23.98
CA SER A 88 7.83 -8.54 -23.00
C SER A 88 6.54 -7.80 -23.35
N PHE A 89 5.41 -8.49 -23.36
CA PHE A 89 4.10 -7.91 -23.66
C PHE A 89 2.96 -8.62 -22.92
N LEU A 90 1.84 -7.92 -22.78
CA LEU A 90 0.55 -8.46 -22.36
C LEU A 90 -0.39 -8.50 -23.56
N LYS A 91 -0.76 -9.70 -24.01
CA LYS A 91 -1.67 -9.91 -25.15
C LYS A 91 -3.06 -10.32 -24.66
N LEU A 92 -4.09 -9.74 -25.27
CA LEU A 92 -5.49 -10.12 -25.10
C LEU A 92 -5.93 -10.92 -26.31
N PHE A 93 -6.47 -12.11 -26.10
CA PHE A 93 -6.89 -13.01 -27.18
C PHE A 93 -8.25 -12.65 -27.76
N ASP A 94 -9.13 -12.06 -26.95
CA ASP A 94 -10.47 -11.64 -27.37
C ASP A 94 -10.44 -10.44 -28.32
N SER A 95 -9.54 -9.48 -28.09
CA SER A 95 -9.39 -8.28 -28.92
C SER A 95 -8.17 -8.30 -29.86
N ASN A 96 -7.31 -9.31 -29.77
CA ASN A 96 -5.99 -9.36 -30.42
C ASN A 96 -5.12 -8.09 -30.14
N GLU A 97 -5.37 -7.43 -29.02
CA GLU A 97 -4.62 -6.27 -28.55
C GLU A 97 -3.37 -6.74 -27.81
N ALA A 98 -2.23 -6.11 -28.05
CA ALA A 98 -1.01 -6.35 -27.31
C ALA A 98 -0.51 -5.04 -26.72
N LYS A 99 -0.23 -5.03 -25.42
CA LYS A 99 0.41 -3.92 -24.72
C LYS A 99 1.84 -4.30 -24.37
N MET A 100 2.78 -3.48 -24.79
CA MET A 100 4.20 -3.64 -24.47
C MET A 100 4.41 -3.40 -22.97
N LEU A 101 5.19 -4.27 -22.29
CA LEU A 101 5.46 -4.07 -20.87
C LEU A 101 6.49 -2.97 -20.62
N SER A 102 7.25 -2.54 -21.63
CA SER A 102 8.08 -1.34 -21.55
C SER A 102 7.28 -0.08 -21.28
N ASP A 103 5.99 -0.08 -21.64
CA ASP A 103 5.09 1.07 -21.51
C ASP A 103 4.28 1.00 -20.21
N ILE A 104 4.60 0.04 -19.34
CA ILE A 104 3.97 -0.15 -18.04
C ILE A 104 4.94 0.38 -16.99
N GLU A 105 4.59 1.53 -16.42
CA GLU A 105 5.45 2.25 -15.47
C GLU A 105 5.63 1.45 -14.17
N ASP A 106 4.55 0.83 -13.68
CA ASP A 106 4.53 0.13 -12.39
C ASP A 106 3.56 -1.08 -12.37
N ARG A 107 3.59 -1.80 -11.25
CA ARG A 107 2.68 -2.93 -10.98
C ARG A 107 1.20 -2.51 -11.02
N SER A 108 0.87 -1.31 -10.55
CA SER A 108 -0.50 -0.76 -10.52
C SER A 108 -1.10 -0.65 -11.92
N ALA A 109 -0.29 -0.27 -12.91
CA ALA A 109 -0.71 -0.12 -14.30
C ALA A 109 -1.08 -1.46 -14.97
N ILE A 110 -0.49 -2.59 -14.53
CA ILE A 110 -0.90 -3.94 -14.97
C ILE A 110 -2.30 -4.24 -14.44
N HIS A 111 -2.53 -4.02 -13.13
CA HIS A 111 -3.83 -4.23 -12.51
C HIS A 111 -4.91 -3.36 -13.16
N GLU A 112 -4.65 -2.06 -13.34
CA GLU A 112 -5.59 -1.12 -13.96
C GLU A 112 -5.95 -1.58 -15.38
N PHE A 113 -4.96 -2.01 -16.17
CA PHE A 113 -5.21 -2.51 -17.52
C PHE A 113 -6.11 -3.75 -17.51
N LEU A 114 -5.80 -4.75 -16.67
CA LEU A 114 -6.59 -5.98 -16.57
C LEU A 114 -8.02 -5.70 -16.10
N LEU A 115 -8.19 -4.81 -15.11
CA LEU A 115 -9.50 -4.37 -14.62
C LEU A 115 -10.31 -3.64 -15.69
N LYS A 116 -9.68 -2.74 -16.45
CA LYS A 116 -10.30 -2.05 -17.58
C LYS A 116 -10.80 -3.03 -18.65
N LYS A 117 -10.10 -4.15 -18.82
CA LYS A 117 -10.47 -5.25 -19.75
C LYS A 117 -11.41 -6.29 -19.11
N LYS A 118 -11.90 -6.00 -17.89
CA LYS A 118 -12.85 -6.83 -17.15
C LYS A 118 -12.34 -8.25 -16.90
N PHE A 119 -11.06 -8.41 -16.58
CA PHE A 119 -10.56 -9.69 -16.09
C PHE A 119 -11.18 -9.98 -14.72
N LYS A 120 -11.59 -11.24 -14.50
CA LYS A 120 -12.05 -11.69 -13.18
C LYS A 120 -10.87 -11.64 -12.20
N VAL A 121 -11.06 -10.99 -11.05
CA VAL A 121 -10.09 -10.95 -9.95
C VAL A 121 -10.48 -11.96 -8.88
N ARG A 122 -9.53 -12.81 -8.49
CA ARG A 122 -9.61 -13.62 -7.27
C ARG A 122 -8.78 -12.93 -6.20
N LEU A 123 -9.47 -12.32 -5.25
CA LEU A 123 -8.83 -11.88 -4.03
C LEU A 123 -8.53 -13.13 -3.21
N SER A 124 -7.26 -13.34 -2.86
CA SER A 124 -6.86 -14.46 -2.01
C SER A 124 -7.52 -14.32 -0.63
N ASP A 125 -7.57 -15.40 0.16
CA ASP A 125 -8.17 -15.38 1.50
C ASP A 125 -7.50 -14.36 2.46
N GLY A 126 -6.33 -13.80 2.09
CA GLY A 126 -5.69 -12.68 2.76
C GLY A 126 -6.46 -11.35 2.70
N ASP A 127 -7.30 -11.13 1.70
CA ASP A 127 -8.17 -9.95 1.62
C ASP A 127 -9.48 -10.14 2.39
N LYS A 128 -9.93 -11.38 2.57
CA LYS A 128 -11.03 -11.70 3.50
C LYS A 128 -10.64 -11.44 4.95
N LEU A 129 -9.35 -11.56 5.28
CA LEU A 129 -8.81 -11.12 6.58
C LEU A 129 -8.89 -9.60 6.75
N ASN A 130 -8.83 -8.82 5.67
CA ASN A 130 -8.97 -7.36 5.72
C ASN A 130 -10.44 -6.92 5.87
N ASP A 131 -11.38 -7.67 5.29
CA ASP A 131 -12.82 -7.50 5.54
C ASP A 131 -13.26 -7.98 6.94
N GLN A 132 -12.58 -9.00 7.50
CA GLN A 132 -12.75 -9.39 8.91
C GLN A 132 -12.15 -8.34 9.85
N LYS A 133 -11.01 -7.73 9.51
CA LYS A 133 -10.43 -6.61 10.26
C LYS A 133 -11.33 -5.37 10.26
N LYS A 134 -11.98 -5.06 9.12
CA LYS A 134 -13.01 -4.01 9.04
C LYS A 134 -14.26 -4.30 9.89
N LYS A 135 -14.62 -5.58 10.10
CA LYS A 135 -15.71 -5.96 11.03
C LYS A 135 -15.28 -5.88 12.49
N GLU A 136 -14.02 -6.19 12.82
CA GLU A 136 -13.47 -5.97 14.16
C GLU A 136 -13.31 -4.48 14.50
N ASP A 137 -12.88 -3.64 13.55
CA ASP A 137 -12.77 -2.19 13.73
C ASP A 137 -14.15 -1.52 13.99
N ASN A 138 -15.24 -2.04 13.39
CA ASN A 138 -16.60 -1.58 13.70
C ASN A 138 -17.05 -1.93 15.13
N THR A 139 -16.45 -2.95 15.75
CA THR A 139 -16.78 -3.35 17.13
C THR A 139 -16.00 -2.50 18.15
N ILE A 140 -14.78 -2.09 17.80
CA ILE A 140 -13.95 -1.18 18.60
C ILE A 140 -14.58 0.23 18.62
N ASP A 141 -15.10 0.73 17.51
CA ASP A 141 -15.78 2.04 17.45
C ASP A 141 -17.05 2.10 18.34
N GLU A 142 -17.76 0.98 18.52
CA GLU A 142 -18.89 0.90 19.47
C GLU A 142 -18.43 0.77 20.93
N GLN A 143 -17.31 0.08 21.21
CA GLN A 143 -16.75 -0.01 22.56
C GLN A 143 -16.07 1.30 23.00
N ILE A 144 -15.42 2.03 22.10
CA ILE A 144 -14.81 3.34 22.37
C ILE A 144 -15.89 4.38 22.71
N LYS A 145 -17.05 4.35 22.03
CA LYS A 145 -18.20 5.22 22.34
C LYS A 145 -18.76 5.03 23.75
N ASN A 146 -18.59 3.84 24.35
CA ASN A 146 -19.08 3.54 25.69
C ASN A 146 -18.02 3.70 26.80
N VAL A 147 -16.73 3.77 26.46
CA VAL A 147 -15.63 3.87 27.44
C VAL A 147 -15.12 5.30 27.61
N ILE A 148 -15.27 6.16 26.59
CA ILE A 148 -14.79 7.53 26.65
C ILE A 148 -15.95 8.48 27.00
N ASP A 149 -16.01 8.88 28.27
CA ASP A 149 -16.82 10.03 28.69
C ASP A 149 -16.23 11.32 28.09
N VAL A 150 -16.82 11.71 26.95
CA VAL A 150 -16.46 12.90 26.17
C VAL A 150 -16.56 14.18 27.01
N ASP A 151 -17.45 14.22 28.01
CA ASP A 151 -17.59 15.40 28.87
C ASP A 151 -16.42 15.51 29.86
N THR A 152 -15.91 14.39 30.35
CA THR A 152 -14.66 14.36 31.14
C THR A 152 -13.45 14.79 30.32
N ILE A 153 -13.36 14.41 29.04
CA ILE A 153 -12.27 14.86 28.15
C ILE A 153 -12.39 16.36 27.84
N LYS A 154 -13.59 16.84 27.49
CA LYS A 154 -13.83 18.27 27.24
C LYS A 154 -13.47 19.11 28.47
N LYS A 155 -13.80 18.64 29.67
CA LYS A 155 -13.43 19.29 30.93
C LYS A 155 -11.91 19.37 31.09
N LYS A 156 -11.18 18.26 30.91
CA LYS A 156 -9.70 18.26 30.98
C LYS A 156 -9.07 19.18 29.94
N PHE A 157 -9.59 19.22 28.71
CA PHE A 157 -9.11 20.16 27.68
C PHE A 157 -9.39 21.62 28.05
N GLY A 158 -10.56 21.91 28.64
CA GLY A 158 -10.88 23.25 29.14
C GLY A 158 -9.93 23.69 30.26
N ASP A 159 -9.68 22.80 31.22
CA ASP A 159 -8.75 23.05 32.34
C ASP A 159 -7.32 23.28 31.82
N MET A 160 -6.85 22.48 30.85
CA MET A 160 -5.54 22.68 30.21
C MET A 160 -5.45 24.01 29.47
N LYS A 161 -6.50 24.41 28.74
CA LYS A 161 -6.52 25.70 28.03
C LYS A 161 -6.36 26.88 28.99
N GLN A 162 -7.09 26.87 30.12
CA GLN A 162 -6.97 27.91 31.14
C GLN A 162 -5.56 27.97 31.76
N GLN A 163 -4.92 26.82 31.99
CA GLN A 163 -3.54 26.78 32.47
C GLN A 163 -2.55 27.39 31.47
N PHE A 164 -2.70 27.09 30.19
CA PHE A 164 -1.86 27.66 29.13
C PHE A 164 -2.04 29.18 29.01
N GLU A 165 -3.28 29.68 29.08
CA GLU A 165 -3.56 31.12 29.04
C GLU A 165 -2.95 31.84 30.26
N SER A 166 -3.09 31.27 31.46
CA SER A 166 -2.46 31.80 32.68
C SER A 166 -0.93 31.83 32.59
N MET A 167 -0.33 30.76 32.04
CA MET A 167 1.12 30.68 31.88
C MET A 167 1.63 31.68 30.83
N GLY A 168 0.89 31.85 29.73
CA GLY A 168 1.20 32.84 28.69
C GLY A 168 1.17 34.28 29.22
N GLN A 169 0.23 34.61 30.11
CA GLN A 169 0.19 35.92 30.78
C GLN A 169 1.41 36.14 31.69
N LYS A 170 1.77 35.15 32.52
CA LYS A 170 2.97 35.24 33.38
C LYS A 170 4.26 35.42 32.59
N VAL A 171 4.38 34.78 31.43
CA VAL A 171 5.53 34.96 30.54
C VAL A 171 5.57 36.38 29.95
N LYS A 172 4.42 36.91 29.52
CA LYS A 172 4.32 38.30 29.04
C LYS A 172 4.69 39.31 30.12
N GLU A 173 4.23 39.12 31.36
CA GLU A 173 4.59 39.97 32.50
C GLU A 173 6.09 39.91 32.82
N LYS A 174 6.69 38.71 32.81
CA LYS A 174 8.14 38.56 33.00
C LYS A 174 8.94 39.25 31.89
N ALA A 175 8.52 39.11 30.63
CA ALA A 175 9.17 39.77 29.50
C ALA A 175 9.09 41.30 29.60
N GLN A 176 7.95 41.85 30.03
CA GLN A 176 7.77 43.29 30.24
C GLN A 176 8.61 43.82 31.41
N ASN A 177 8.74 43.07 32.50
CA ASN A 177 9.60 43.44 33.63
C ASN A 177 11.09 43.42 33.28
N ILE A 178 11.53 42.53 32.39
CA ILE A 178 12.90 42.53 31.87
C ILE A 178 13.17 43.78 31.03
N ASN A 179 12.25 44.18 30.16
CA ASN A 179 12.39 45.40 29.37
C ASN A 179 12.43 46.66 30.23
N LYS A 180 11.62 46.76 31.29
CA LYS A 180 11.68 47.90 32.23
C LYS A 180 13.02 47.99 32.97
N LYS A 181 13.56 46.87 33.46
CA LYS A 181 14.89 46.84 34.11
C LYS A 181 16.04 47.23 33.18
N ALA A 182 15.94 46.89 31.89
CA ALA A 182 16.94 47.30 30.90
C ALA A 182 16.89 48.81 30.62
N THR A 183 15.70 49.43 30.64
CA THR A 183 15.55 50.88 30.44
C THR A 183 15.99 51.69 31.67
N ASP A 184 15.76 51.18 32.88
CA ASP A 184 16.19 51.85 34.12
C ASP A 184 17.71 51.81 34.37
N THR A 185 18.47 51.00 33.61
CA THR A 185 19.95 50.91 33.73
C THR A 185 20.70 51.92 32.85
N GLN A 186 20.02 52.66 31.95
CA GLN A 186 20.64 53.71 31.12
C GLN A 186 20.41 55.15 31.62
N SER A 187 19.83 55.35 32.80
CA SER A 187 19.54 56.69 33.33
C SER A 187 20.46 57.15 34.48
N ASP A 188 21.39 56.32 34.95
CA ASP A 188 22.40 56.71 35.94
C ASP A 188 23.82 56.54 35.38
N SER A 189 24.23 57.44 34.47
CA SER A 189 25.64 57.71 34.18
C SER A 189 25.82 59.15 33.72
N ASN A 190 25.48 60.06 34.63
CA ASN A 190 25.96 61.43 34.60
C ASN A 190 27.21 61.51 35.48
N SER A 191 28.41 61.48 34.91
CA SER A 191 29.51 62.41 35.24
C SER A 191 30.85 61.96 34.64
N ASN A 192 31.58 62.96 34.16
CA ASN A 192 33.03 63.08 34.07
C ASN A 192 33.78 62.32 32.96
N ASP A 193 33.84 62.98 31.80
CA ASP A 193 35.07 63.61 31.29
C ASP A 193 36.39 62.91 31.69
N GLU A 194 36.82 61.93 30.89
CA GLU A 194 38.24 61.65 30.71
C GLU A 194 38.52 61.38 29.23
N LYS A 195 39.20 62.34 28.60
CA LYS A 195 39.70 62.26 27.22
C LYS A 195 40.71 61.12 27.12
N ILE A 196 40.33 60.01 26.49
CA ILE A 196 41.31 59.04 26.01
C ILE A 196 41.93 59.61 24.73
N LYS A 197 43.19 60.07 24.83
CA LYS A 197 44.07 60.26 23.68
C LYS A 197 44.57 58.89 23.22
N CYS A 198 44.30 58.53 21.97
CA CYS A 198 45.10 57.55 21.25
C CYS A 198 45.93 58.30 20.20
N GLU A 199 47.25 58.34 20.39
CA GLU A 199 48.20 58.76 19.35
C GLU A 199 48.51 57.53 18.47
N ILE A 200 48.67 57.77 17.17
CA ILE A 200 48.94 56.77 16.11
C ILE A 200 50.44 56.50 16.04
#